data_AF-A0A2J2HF75-F1
#
_entry.id   AF-A0A2J2HF75-F1
#
_cell.length_a   1.000
_cell.length_b   1.000
_cell.length_c   1.000
_cell.angle_alpha   90.00
_cell.angle_beta   90.00
_cell.angle_gamma   90.00
#
_symmetry.space_group_name_H-M   'P 1'
#
loop_
_entity.id
_entity.type
_entity.pdbx_description
1 polymer ?
#
loop_
_entity_poly.entity_id
_entity_poly.type
_entity_poly.pdbx_seq_one_letter_code
_entity_poly.pdbx_strand_id
1 'polypeptide(L)'
;MAFIEGRYLVLGFLDSVLTTLILGETILNGIRLVIIVTVINLVTAFMAEYIEERASLRHIERTLLMKSGTLLRTSLHKRAIYDALIEGFVFGVVSFIGSLITALSMGIKVLWMPVIPISILGVFGTLMSRYFRGNAILWFALYVILGITASFIGHLLSGF
;
A
#
# COMPACT_ATOMS: atom_id res chain seq x y z
N MET A 1 -20.34 6.77 -6.45
CA MET A 1 -19.30 7.78 -6.20
C MET A 1 -18.32 7.08 -5.31
N ALA A 2 -17.17 6.69 -5.82
CA ALA A 2 -16.12 6.07 -5.02
C ALA A 2 -15.70 7.10 -3.96
N PHE A 3 -16.14 6.90 -2.72
CA PHE A 3 -15.63 7.63 -1.59
C PHE A 3 -14.24 7.05 -1.36
N ILE A 4 -13.20 7.70 -1.88
CA ILE A 4 -11.82 7.29 -1.63
C ILE A 4 -11.63 7.36 -0.11
N GLU A 5 -11.66 6.21 0.57
CA GLU A 5 -11.44 6.19 2.00
C GLU A 5 -9.99 6.61 2.23
N GLY A 6 -9.75 7.62 3.06
CA GLY A 6 -8.40 8.07 3.41
C GLY A 6 -7.52 6.94 3.96
N ARG A 7 -8.13 5.83 4.39
CA ARG A 7 -7.50 4.56 4.70
C ARG A 7 -6.64 4.00 3.56
N TYR A 8 -7.14 4.00 2.32
CA TYR A 8 -6.39 3.49 1.16
C TYR A 8 -5.18 4.36 0.82
N LEU A 9 -5.30 5.68 1.00
CA LEU A 9 -4.18 6.61 0.84
C LEU A 9 -3.08 6.30 1.86
N VAL A 10 -3.45 6.17 3.13
CA VAL A 10 -2.48 5.91 4.20
C VAL A 10 -1.84 4.52 4.04
N LEU A 11 -2.64 3.50 3.70
CA LEU A 11 -2.13 2.16 3.45
C LEU A 11 -1.16 2.10 2.27
N GLY A 12 -1.52 2.68 1.13
CA GLY A 12 -0.65 2.68 -0.05
C GLY A 12 0.63 3.46 0.17
N PHE A 13 0.56 4.56 0.92
CA PHE A 13 1.75 5.29 1.30
C PHE A 13 2.67 4.45 2.19
N LEU A 14 2.15 3.89 3.29
CA LEU A 14 2.94 3.11 4.24
C LEU A 14 3.55 1.86 3.59
N ASP A 15 2.78 1.16 2.76
CA ASP A 15 3.22 -0.02 2.04
C ASP A 15 4.35 0.31 1.04
N SER A 16 4.21 1.41 0.29
CA SER A 16 5.25 1.85 -0.65
C SER A 16 6.55 2.26 0.04
N VAL A 17 6.48 2.88 1.23
CA VAL A 17 7.67 3.24 2.01
C VAL A 17 8.36 1.99 2.54
N LEU A 18 7.60 1.02 3.07
CA LEU A 18 8.14 -0.24 3.58
C LEU A 18 8.81 -1.07 2.48
N THR A 19 8.12 -1.27 1.35
CA THR A 19 8.67 -2.03 0.21
C THR A 19 9.91 -1.34 -0.37
N THR A 20 9.91 -0.01 -0.45
CA THR A 20 11.09 0.76 -0.88
C THR A 20 12.25 0.64 0.10
N LEU A 21 12.00 0.63 1.41
CA LEU A 21 13.05 0.44 2.42
C LEU A 21 13.73 -0.92 2.30
N ILE A 22 12.97 -1.97 2.01
CA ILE A 22 13.51 -3.32 1.83
C ILE A 22 14.33 -3.41 0.54
N LEU A 23 13.79 -2.93 -0.57
CA LEU A 23 14.39 -3.12 -1.89
C LEU A 23 15.45 -2.08 -2.25
N GLY A 24 15.45 -0.92 -1.60
CA GLY A 24 16.29 0.22 -1.98
C GLY A 24 17.77 0.06 -1.66
N GLU A 25 18.11 -0.79 -0.70
CA GLU A 25 19.52 -1.17 -0.48
C GLU A 25 20.02 -2.12 -1.59
N THR A 26 19.14 -2.90 -2.22
CA THR A 26 19.50 -3.85 -3.27
C THR A 26 19.49 -3.23 -4.67
N ILE A 27 18.59 -2.27 -4.93
CA ILE A 27 18.42 -1.64 -6.25
C ILE A 27 19.05 -0.25 -6.26
N LEU A 28 20.27 -0.16 -6.79
CA LEU A 28 21.04 1.09 -6.89
C LEU A 28 20.38 2.20 -7.74
N ASN A 29 19.47 1.84 -8.65
CA ASN A 29 18.77 2.82 -9.49
C ASN A 29 17.41 3.16 -8.88
N GLY A 30 17.34 4.30 -8.19
CA GLY A 30 16.13 4.80 -7.52
C GLY A 30 14.92 4.96 -8.46
N ILE A 31 15.11 5.37 -9.72
CA ILE A 31 14.00 5.49 -10.68
C ILE A 31 13.42 4.10 -11.00
N ARG A 32 14.29 3.12 -11.22
CA ARG A 32 13.88 1.74 -11.48
C ARG A 32 13.12 1.16 -10.29
N LEU A 33 13.60 1.43 -9.08
CA LEU A 33 12.92 1.00 -7.85
C LEU A 33 11.52 1.61 -7.75
N VAL A 34 11.39 2.92 -7.95
CA VAL A 34 10.09 3.63 -7.82
C VAL A 34 9.08 3.04 -8.79
N ILE A 35 9.49 2.76 -10.04
CA ILE A 35 8.63 2.12 -11.04
C ILE A 35 8.22 0.71 -10.60
N ILE A 36 9.18 -0.11 -10.14
CA ILE A 36 8.90 -1.49 -9.70
C ILE A 36 7.91 -1.49 -8.54
N VAL A 37 8.16 -0.71 -7.50
CA VAL A 37 7.29 -0.62 -6.32
C VAL A 37 5.90 -0.11 -6.72
N THR A 38 5.83 0.93 -7.52
CA THR A 38 4.54 1.49 -7.99
C THR A 38 3.72 0.46 -8.77
N VAL A 39 4.36 -0.29 -9.68
CA VAL A 39 3.66 -1.31 -10.48
C VAL A 39 3.20 -2.47 -9.60
N ILE A 40 4.04 -2.97 -8.70
CA ILE A 40 3.66 -4.04 -7.76
C ILE A 40 2.47 -3.60 -6.91
N ASN A 41 2.53 -2.40 -6.34
CA ASN A 41 1.50 -1.87 -5.47
C ASN A 41 0.19 -1.61 -6.21
N LEU A 42 0.23 -1.07 -7.43
CA LEU A 42 -0.93 -0.86 -8.27
C LEU A 42 -1.61 -2.19 -8.65
N VAL A 43 -0.83 -3.20 -9.04
CA VAL A 43 -1.37 -4.54 -9.38
C VAL A 43 -1.96 -5.21 -8.13
N THR A 44 -1.29 -5.11 -6.99
CA THR A 44 -1.76 -5.70 -5.73
C THR A 44 -3.06 -5.05 -5.26
N ALA A 45 -3.14 -3.72 -5.28
CA ALA A 45 -4.34 -2.99 -4.90
C ALA A 45 -5.51 -3.28 -5.85
N PHE A 46 -5.26 -3.29 -7.16
CA PHE A 46 -6.28 -3.65 -8.15
C PHE A 46 -6.81 -5.06 -7.93
N MET A 47 -5.92 -6.04 -7.68
CA MET A 47 -6.32 -7.43 -7.42
C MET A 47 -7.12 -7.56 -6.12
N ALA A 48 -6.71 -6.86 -5.05
CA ALA A 48 -7.42 -6.87 -3.78
C ALA A 48 -8.86 -6.35 -3.95
N GLU A 49 -9.02 -5.19 -4.58
CA GLU A 49 -10.32 -4.56 -4.78
C GLU A 49 -11.20 -5.37 -5.74
N TYR A 50 -10.62 -5.93 -6.80
CA TYR A 50 -11.33 -6.83 -7.71
C TYR A 50 -11.86 -8.09 -7.00
N ILE A 51 -11.07 -8.66 -6.08
CA ILE A 51 -11.48 -9.85 -5.32
C ILE A 51 -12.57 -9.50 -4.31
N GLU A 52 -12.45 -8.37 -3.60
CA GLU A 52 -13.43 -7.91 -2.61
C GLU A 52 -14.79 -7.63 -3.27
N GLU A 53 -14.77 -6.92 -4.39
CA GLU A 53 -15.99 -6.60 -5.14
C GLU A 53 -16.62 -7.86 -5.77
N ARG A 54 -15.79 -8.80 -6.25
CA ARG A 54 -16.28 -10.11 -6.71
C ARG A 54 -16.88 -10.94 -5.57
N ALA A 55 -16.31 -10.88 -4.36
CA ALA A 55 -16.83 -11.57 -3.19
C ALA A 55 -18.15 -10.96 -2.72
N SER A 56 -18.26 -9.62 -2.73
CA SER A 56 -19.49 -8.87 -2.44
C SER A 56 -20.63 -9.27 -3.39
N LEU A 57 -20.37 -9.26 -4.71
CA LEU A 57 -21.34 -9.69 -5.71
C LEU A 57 -21.79 -11.15 -5.49
N ARG A 58 -20.86 -12.05 -5.16
CA ARG A 58 -21.17 -13.45 -4.86
C ARG A 58 -21.99 -13.61 -3.57
N HIS A 59 -21.76 -12.76 -2.58
CA HIS A 59 -22.53 -12.74 -1.34
C HIS A 59 -23.97 -12.28 -1.62
N ILE A 60 -24.15 -11.22 -2.41
CA ILE A 60 -25.46 -10.73 -2.84
C ILE A 60 -26.21 -11.78 -3.66
N GLU A 61 -25.54 -12.47 -4.61
CA GLU A 61 -26.13 -13.57 -5.37
C GLU A 61 -26.66 -14.69 -4.45
N ARG A 62 -25.89 -15.05 -3.41
CA ARG A 62 -26.29 -16.06 -2.42
C ARG A 62 -27.48 -15.60 -1.57
N THR A 63 -27.48 -14.35 -1.12
CA THR A 63 -28.54 -13.80 -0.27
C THR A 63 -29.85 -13.63 -1.05
N LEU A 64 -29.78 -13.41 -2.36
CA LEU A 64 -30.96 -13.32 -3.24
C LEU A 64 -31.42 -14.67 -3.81
N LEU A 65 -30.81 -15.80 -3.41
CA LEU A 65 -31.07 -17.14 -3.96
C LEU A 65 -30.97 -17.20 -5.49
N MET A 66 -30.16 -16.33 -6.09
CA MET A 66 -29.95 -16.28 -7.54
C MET A 66 -28.93 -17.34 -7.97
N LYS A 67 -29.02 -17.78 -9.24
CA LYS A 67 -28.03 -18.69 -9.83
C LYS A 67 -26.67 -17.98 -9.86
N SER A 68 -25.61 -18.66 -9.42
CA SER A 68 -24.26 -18.06 -9.41
C SER A 68 -23.83 -17.64 -10.81
N GLY A 69 -23.34 -16.41 -10.98
CA GLY A 69 -22.89 -15.89 -12.27
C GLY A 69 -23.90 -15.06 -13.05
N THR A 70 -25.10 -14.83 -12.49
CA THR A 70 -26.13 -14.02 -13.16
C THR A 70 -25.87 -12.52 -12.99
N LEU A 71 -25.35 -12.09 -11.84
CA LEU A 71 -24.94 -10.70 -11.58
C LEU A 71 -23.57 -10.37 -12.19
N LEU A 72 -22.69 -11.37 -12.34
CA LEU A 72 -21.40 -11.25 -13.06
C LEU A 72 -21.54 -10.83 -14.53
N ARG A 73 -22.72 -11.01 -15.14
CA ARG A 73 -23.03 -10.60 -16.53
C ARG A 73 -23.65 -9.19 -16.66
N THR A 74 -23.93 -8.51 -15.55
CA THR A 74 -24.66 -7.22 -15.57
C THR A 74 -23.72 -6.01 -15.57
N SER A 75 -24.26 -4.83 -15.85
CA SER A 75 -23.56 -3.53 -15.79
C SER A 75 -22.95 -3.22 -14.41
N LEU A 76 -23.41 -3.90 -13.35
CA LEU A 76 -22.83 -3.83 -12.01
C LEU A 76 -21.40 -4.36 -11.99
N HIS A 77 -21.07 -5.44 -12.72
CA HIS A 77 -19.71 -5.95 -12.81
C HIS A 77 -18.75 -4.99 -13.53
N LYS A 78 -19.23 -4.28 -14.56
CA LYS A 78 -18.44 -3.25 -15.25
C LYS A 78 -18.18 -2.05 -14.34
N ARG A 79 -19.17 -1.64 -13.54
CA ARG A 79 -19.02 -0.53 -12.60
C ARG A 79 -18.04 -0.89 -11.47
N ALA A 80 -18.16 -2.10 -10.92
CA ALA A 80 -17.21 -2.71 -10.00
C ALA A 80 -15.75 -2.66 -10.50
N ILE A 81 -15.51 -3.09 -11.75
CA ILE A 81 -14.17 -3.02 -12.35
C ILE A 81 -13.68 -1.57 -12.47
N TYR A 82 -14.55 -0.63 -12.84
CA TYR A 82 -14.20 0.77 -12.96
C TYR A 82 -13.86 1.41 -11.62
N ASP A 83 -14.65 1.14 -10.57
CA ASP A 83 -14.38 1.64 -9.22
C ASP A 83 -13.06 1.04 -8.68
N ALA A 84 -12.82 -0.27 -8.86
CA ALA A 84 -11.56 -0.92 -8.52
C ALA A 84 -10.35 -0.36 -9.29
N LEU A 85 -10.54 0.02 -10.57
CA LEU A 85 -9.49 0.65 -11.37
C LEU A 85 -9.15 2.05 -10.87
N ILE A 86 -10.17 2.84 -10.48
CA ILE A 86 -9.98 4.18 -9.92
C ILE A 86 -9.25 4.11 -8.58
N GLU A 87 -9.68 3.22 -7.69
CA GLU A 87 -9.05 3.05 -6.38
C GLU A 87 -7.62 2.50 -6.49
N GLY A 88 -7.40 1.50 -7.36
CA GLY A 88 -6.07 1.01 -7.68
C GLY A 88 -5.15 2.09 -8.28
N PHE A 89 -5.69 2.98 -9.12
CA PHE A 89 -4.93 4.11 -9.66
C PHE A 89 -4.55 5.13 -8.58
N VAL A 90 -5.49 5.48 -7.69
CA VAL A 90 -5.22 6.36 -6.54
C VAL A 90 -4.15 5.75 -5.64
N PHE A 91 -4.26 4.47 -5.33
CA PHE A 91 -3.26 3.74 -4.55
C PHE A 91 -1.89 3.74 -5.23
N GLY A 92 -1.86 3.56 -6.55
CA GLY A 92 -0.63 3.63 -7.35
C GLY A 92 0.02 5.01 -7.31
N VAL A 93 -0.76 6.09 -7.48
CA VAL A 93 -0.23 7.48 -7.40
C VAL A 93 0.35 7.76 -6.03
N VAL A 94 -0.33 7.35 -4.96
CA VAL A 94 0.19 7.53 -3.60
C VAL A 94 1.43 6.68 -3.35
N SER A 95 1.45 5.45 -3.85
CA SER A 95 2.61 4.57 -3.77
C SER A 95 3.81 5.12 -4.53
N PHE A 96 3.58 5.76 -5.67
CA PHE A 96 4.61 6.47 -6.42
C PHE A 96 5.21 7.62 -5.61
N ILE A 97 4.37 8.44 -4.96
CA ILE A 97 4.84 9.53 -4.11
C ILE A 97 5.64 8.99 -2.91
N GLY A 98 5.11 7.97 -2.22
CA GLY A 98 5.78 7.39 -1.05
C GLY A 98 7.12 6.73 -1.40
N SER A 99 7.17 5.95 -2.47
CA SER A 99 8.42 5.34 -2.95
C SER A 99 9.42 6.39 -3.45
N LEU A 100 8.98 7.45 -4.13
CA LEU A 100 9.86 8.53 -4.58
C LEU A 100 10.49 9.28 -3.40
N ILE A 101 9.70 9.68 -2.41
CA ILE A 101 10.19 10.35 -1.20
C ILE A 101 11.19 9.44 -0.47
N THR A 102 10.87 8.14 -0.36
CA THR A 102 11.74 7.18 0.32
C THR A 102 13.05 7.00 -0.44
N ALA A 103 13.01 6.77 -1.75
CA ALA A 103 14.20 6.59 -2.58
C ALA A 103 15.13 7.81 -2.55
N LEU A 104 14.57 9.04 -2.59
CA LEU A 104 15.35 10.27 -2.51
C LEU A 104 15.98 10.49 -1.13
N SER A 105 15.28 10.12 -0.06
CA SER A 105 15.75 10.31 1.32
C SER A 105 16.62 9.17 1.85
N MET A 106 16.69 8.04 1.13
CA MET A 106 17.43 6.85 1.53
C MET A 106 18.95 7.08 1.65
N GLY A 107 19.48 8.08 0.92
CA GLY A 107 20.89 8.48 1.02
C GLY A 107 21.25 9.21 2.32
N ILE A 108 20.26 9.72 3.06
CA ILE A 108 20.46 10.43 4.34
C ILE A 108 20.35 9.41 5.47
N LYS A 109 21.45 8.72 5.76
CA LYS A 109 21.54 7.70 6.81
C LYS A 109 22.31 8.21 8.02
N VAL A 110 21.85 7.85 9.21
CA VAL A 110 22.62 8.01 10.46
C VAL A 110 23.06 6.61 10.88
N LEU A 111 24.37 6.39 10.94
CA LEU A 111 24.97 5.05 10.94
C LEU A 111 24.48 4.23 9.73
N TRP A 112 23.45 3.42 9.96
CA TRP A 112 22.96 2.38 9.04
C TRP A 112 21.44 2.53 8.83
N MET A 113 20.81 3.51 9.50
CA MET A 113 19.36 3.69 9.50
C MET A 113 18.94 4.93 8.71
N PRO A 114 18.03 4.80 7.73
CA PRO A 114 17.45 5.94 7.02
C PRO A 114 16.40 6.61 7.93
N VAL A 115 16.81 7.65 8.64
CA VAL A 115 16.02 8.32 9.69
C VAL A 115 14.75 8.96 9.13
N ILE A 116 14.82 9.56 7.94
CA ILE A 116 13.71 10.28 7.32
C ILE A 116 12.56 9.32 6.96
N PRO A 117 12.78 8.23 6.20
CA PRO A 117 11.74 7.22 5.95
C PRO A 117 11.11 6.63 7.21
N ILE A 118 11.90 6.31 8.23
CA ILE A 118 11.40 5.71 9.47
C ILE A 118 10.53 6.72 10.24
N SER A 119 10.95 7.99 10.28
CA SER A 119 10.18 9.06 10.92
C SER A 119 8.85 9.29 10.19
N ILE A 120 8.89 9.28 8.85
CA ILE A 120 7.70 9.38 7.99
C ILE A 120 6.75 8.20 8.26
N LEU A 121 7.25 6.97 8.35
CA LEU A 121 6.46 5.79 8.70
C LEU A 121 5.80 5.93 10.08
N GLY A 122 6.53 6.40 11.08
CA GLY A 122 5.98 6.65 12.41
C GLY A 122 4.84 7.67 12.36
N VAL A 123 5.06 8.83 11.72
CA VAL A 123 4.05 9.90 11.61
C VAL A 123 2.82 9.42 10.85
N PHE A 124 2.98 8.82 9.66
CA PHE A 124 1.84 8.29 8.91
C PHE A 124 1.19 7.08 9.59
N GLY A 125 1.96 6.30 10.36
CA GLY A 125 1.46 5.24 11.21
C GLY A 125 0.47 5.75 12.26
N THR A 126 0.71 6.94 12.84
CA THR A 126 -0.27 7.54 13.77
C THR A 126 -1.61 7.84 13.10
N LEU A 127 -1.63 8.13 11.79
CA LEU A 127 -2.88 8.37 11.07
C LEU A 127 -3.75 7.11 11.00
N MET A 128 -3.15 5.91 11.02
CA MET A 128 -3.92 4.65 11.06
C MET A 128 -4.76 4.51 12.32
N SER A 129 -4.34 5.11 13.44
CA SER A 129 -5.13 5.10 14.67
C SER A 129 -6.51 5.73 14.51
N ARG A 130 -6.62 6.75 13.64
CA ARG A 130 -7.89 7.44 13.35
C ARG A 130 -8.84 6.57 12.54
N TYR A 131 -8.32 5.75 11.63
CA TYR A 131 -9.13 4.89 10.77
C TYR A 131 -9.50 3.56 11.43
N PHE A 132 -8.59 2.99 12.23
CA PHE A 132 -8.78 1.67 12.86
C PHE A 132 -9.20 1.73 14.34
N ARG A 133 -9.57 2.92 14.85
CA ARG A 133 -9.97 3.15 16.26
C ARG A 133 -8.99 2.53 17.26
N GLY A 134 -7.70 2.83 17.11
CA GLY A 134 -6.62 2.29 17.95
C GLY A 134 -5.86 3.36 18.73
N ASN A 135 -4.90 2.93 19.56
CA ASN A 135 -4.00 3.85 20.26
C ASN A 135 -2.93 4.39 19.28
N ALA A 136 -2.86 5.71 19.10
CA ALA A 136 -1.90 6.37 18.21
C ALA A 136 -0.44 6.06 18.54
N ILE A 137 -0.11 5.94 19.84
CA ILE A 137 1.25 5.64 20.30
C ILE A 137 1.63 4.21 19.93
N LEU A 138 0.69 3.27 20.03
CA LEU A 138 0.91 1.87 19.67
C LEU A 138 1.16 1.74 18.17
N TRP A 139 0.34 2.40 17.34
CA TRP A 139 0.54 2.43 15.89
C TRP A 139 1.85 3.11 15.49
N PHE A 140 2.22 4.22 16.14
CA PHE A 140 3.52 4.85 15.94
C PHE A 140 4.67 3.87 16.24
N ALA A 141 4.66 3.26 17.41
CA ALA A 141 5.70 2.33 17.83
C ALA A 141 5.82 1.12 16.89
N LEU A 142 4.68 0.55 16.47
CA LEU A 142 4.66 -0.55 15.50
C LEU A 142 5.28 -0.16 14.17
N TYR A 143 4.90 0.98 13.59
CA TYR A 143 5.45 1.40 12.29
C TYR A 143 6.91 1.82 12.36
N VAL A 144 7.37 2.38 13.48
CA VAL A 144 8.80 2.62 13.72
C VAL A 144 9.55 1.30 13.78
N ILE A 145 9.07 0.31 14.56
CA ILE A 145 9.68 -1.02 14.65
C ILE A 145 9.71 -1.69 13.27
N LEU A 146 8.61 -1.63 12.50
CA LEU A 146 8.54 -2.16 11.14
C LEU A 146 9.52 -1.47 10.19
N GLY A 147 9.69 -0.15 10.29
CA GLY A 147 10.67 0.58 9.49
C GLY A 147 12.11 0.16 9.83
N ILE A 148 12.41 -0.05 11.11
CA ILE A 148 13.71 -0.53 11.58
C ILE A 148 13.98 -1.95 11.07
N THR A 149 13.02 -2.87 11.21
CA THR A 149 13.18 -4.25 10.74
C THR A 149 13.26 -4.33 9.22
N ALA A 150 12.45 -3.56 8.49
CA ALA A 150 12.51 -3.46 7.03
C ALA A 150 13.88 -2.97 6.55
N SER A 151 14.42 -1.92 7.19
CA SER A 151 15.75 -1.42 6.88
C SER A 151 16.85 -2.44 7.20
N PHE A 152 16.71 -3.18 8.31
CA PHE A 152 17.65 -4.25 8.66
C PHE A 152 17.61 -5.40 7.65
N ILE A 153 16.41 -5.79 7.18
CA ILE A 153 16.24 -6.79 6.13
C ILE A 153 16.86 -6.30 4.82
N GLY A 154 16.60 -5.06 4.42
CA GLY A 154 17.20 -4.46 3.22
C GLY A 154 18.72 -4.47 3.30
N HIS A 155 19.28 -4.12 4.45
CA HIS A 155 20.72 -4.15 4.68
C HIS A 155 21.32 -5.57 4.66
N LEU A 156 20.60 -6.56 5.20
CA LEU A 156 21.01 -7.96 5.09
C LEU A 156 20.97 -8.47 3.64
N LEU A 157 19.95 -8.06 2.87
CA LEU A 157 19.77 -8.44 1.47
C LEU A 157 20.79 -7.77 0.55
N SER A 158 21.23 -6.55 0.86
CA SER A 158 22.33 -5.90 0.12
C SER A 158 23.67 -6.57 0.38
N GLY A 159 23.80 -7.31 1.49
CA GLY A 159 24.87 -8.26 1.75
C GLY A 159 26.26 -7.69 1.52
N PHE A 160 26.72 -6.76 2.36
CA PHE A 160 27.97 -5.99 2.17
C PHE A 160 27.98 -5.10 0.92
#